data_AF-A0A558DIH0-F1
#
_entry.id   AF-A0A558DIH0-F1
#
_cell.length_a   1.000
_cell.length_b   1.000
_cell.length_c   1.000
_cell.angle_alpha   90.00
_cell.angle_beta   90.00
_cell.angle_gamma   90.00
#
_symmetry.space_group_name_H-M   'P 1'
#
loop_
_entity.id
_entity.type
_entity.pdbx_description
1 polymer ?
#
loop_
_entity_poly.entity_id
_entity_poly.type
_entity_poly.pdbx_seq_one_letter_code
_entity_poly.pdbx_strand_id
1 'polypeptide(L)'
;MATHEPLQLNLGSLRSAMSLTLHTHHASRIWHGRAATDGRPAIVGLNGYIAVMNKMKRGSEQDDPYSDWWMLRIEDKLEQTKAALQSLRQQVEQALAGVPAALSLGENLNVQPVKLPLFVNAQLGFAAVYLLADYDDIARKLILAHHTALIDRSTLERWLNEGAHVLRSLFSLAQQYRYSGTTRDDFAAKNAAARAALEKFGELPLDVLEGTRRSRFAPLVVRRGQQQTVPDDAAAAPEPETAAAPPAVDEGELA
;
A
#
# COMPACT_ATOMS: atom_id res chain seq x y z
N MET A 1 52.48 -4.39 -21.59
CA MET A 1 51.51 -4.78 -20.55
C MET A 1 50.49 -3.66 -20.43
N ALA A 2 49.26 -3.86 -20.89
CA ALA A 2 48.21 -2.86 -20.79
C ALA A 2 47.66 -2.85 -19.36
N THR A 3 47.87 -1.74 -18.66
CA THR A 3 47.28 -1.46 -17.35
C THR A 3 45.80 -1.14 -17.53
N HIS A 4 44.92 -2.09 -17.16
CA HIS A 4 43.50 -1.84 -17.07
C HIS A 4 43.23 -0.95 -15.85
N GLU A 5 42.90 0.31 -16.09
CA GLU A 5 42.40 1.22 -15.07
C GLU A 5 40.97 0.77 -14.66
N PRO A 6 40.69 0.55 -13.37
CA PRO A 6 39.36 0.13 -12.94
C PRO A 6 38.37 1.27 -13.16
N LEU A 7 37.35 0.99 -13.97
CA LEU A 7 36.26 1.90 -14.27
C LEU A 7 35.52 2.28 -12.97
N GLN A 8 35.81 3.46 -12.41
CA GLN A 8 35.10 3.97 -11.23
C GLN A 8 33.73 4.52 -11.66
N LEU A 9 32.69 3.72 -11.46
CA LEU A 9 31.30 4.10 -11.72
C LEU A 9 30.63 4.59 -10.43
N ASN A 10 30.54 5.90 -10.26
CA ASN A 10 29.74 6.53 -9.20
C ASN A 10 28.26 6.56 -9.59
N LEU A 11 27.61 5.39 -9.59
CA LEU A 11 26.18 5.28 -9.89
C LEU A 11 25.35 5.62 -8.64
N GLY A 12 24.38 6.53 -8.80
CA GLY A 12 23.40 6.86 -7.75
C GLY A 12 22.30 5.79 -7.62
N SER A 13 21.41 5.96 -6.65
CA SER A 13 20.25 5.06 -6.46
C SER A 13 19.30 5.12 -7.65
N LEU A 14 18.86 3.97 -8.18
CA LEU A 14 17.78 3.92 -9.16
C LEU A 14 16.49 4.51 -8.54
N ARG A 15 15.93 5.52 -9.20
CA ARG A 15 14.63 6.10 -8.84
C ARG A 15 13.75 6.16 -10.09
N SER A 16 12.51 5.69 -9.97
CA SER A 16 11.51 5.85 -11.01
C SER A 16 10.42 6.79 -10.51
N ALA A 17 10.06 7.80 -11.31
CA ALA A 17 8.88 8.62 -11.06
C ALA A 17 7.64 7.77 -11.37
N MET A 18 7.11 7.07 -10.37
CA MET A 18 5.93 6.22 -10.52
C MET A 18 4.65 7.01 -10.22
N SER A 19 3.59 6.73 -10.96
CA SER A 19 2.27 7.31 -10.72
C SER A 19 1.16 6.27 -10.89
N LEU A 20 0.09 6.42 -10.13
CA LEU A 20 -1.14 5.64 -10.25
C LEU A 20 -2.23 6.53 -10.85
N THR A 21 -2.87 6.06 -11.91
CA THR A 21 -4.03 6.74 -12.50
C THR A 21 -5.30 6.06 -12.00
N LEU A 22 -6.20 6.83 -11.39
CA LEU A 22 -7.50 6.35 -10.91
C LEU A 22 -8.62 7.05 -11.68
N HIS A 23 -9.56 6.26 -12.19
CA HIS A 23 -10.68 6.75 -12.97
C HIS A 23 -11.95 6.91 -12.12
N THR A 24 -12.13 6.13 -11.06
CA THR A 24 -13.36 6.17 -10.25
C THR A 24 -13.20 6.96 -8.96
N HIS A 25 -14.26 7.67 -8.57
CA HIS A 25 -14.36 8.26 -7.23
C HIS A 25 -14.29 7.19 -6.13
N HIS A 26 -14.73 5.96 -6.41
CA HIS A 26 -14.66 4.85 -5.46
C HIS A 26 -13.23 4.50 -5.11
N ALA A 27 -12.35 4.31 -6.11
CA ALA A 27 -10.93 4.03 -5.86
C ALA A 27 -10.23 5.25 -5.25
N SER A 28 -10.53 6.47 -5.71
CA SER A 28 -9.94 7.69 -5.14
C SER A 28 -10.25 7.86 -3.64
N ARG A 29 -11.47 7.50 -3.19
CA ARG A 29 -11.80 7.49 -1.76
C ARG A 29 -11.05 6.41 -0.98
N ILE A 30 -10.74 5.27 -1.59
CA ILE A 30 -9.94 4.22 -0.93
C ILE A 30 -8.47 4.63 -0.82
N TRP A 31 -7.95 5.36 -1.82
CA TRP A 31 -6.61 5.94 -1.76
C TRP A 31 -6.44 6.88 -0.56
N HIS A 32 -7.33 7.88 -0.45
CA HIS A 32 -7.25 8.91 0.58
C HIS A 32 -7.72 8.40 1.95
N GLY A 33 -8.72 7.52 1.97
CA GLY A 33 -9.44 7.19 3.19
C GLY A 33 -10.44 8.29 3.57
N ARG A 34 -10.75 8.38 4.85
CA ARG A 34 -11.66 9.40 5.40
C ARG A 34 -11.12 9.89 6.74
N ALA A 35 -11.05 11.20 6.93
CA ALA A 35 -10.77 11.79 8.23
C ALA A 35 -11.82 11.40 9.27
N ALA A 36 -11.48 11.51 10.55
CA ALA A 36 -12.46 11.43 11.61
C ALA A 36 -13.43 12.62 11.50
N THR A 37 -14.70 12.37 11.77
CA THR A 37 -15.75 13.39 11.91
C THR A 37 -16.51 13.11 13.20
N ASP A 38 -17.30 14.06 13.69
CA ASP A 38 -18.07 13.85 14.92
C ASP A 38 -18.88 12.55 14.87
N GLY A 39 -18.60 11.67 15.84
CA GLY A 39 -19.23 10.36 15.97
C GLY A 39 -18.77 9.28 14.97
N ARG A 40 -17.78 9.53 14.10
CA ARG A 40 -17.29 8.54 13.13
C ARG A 40 -15.76 8.45 13.11
N PRO A 41 -15.18 7.26 13.37
CA PRO A 41 -13.73 7.10 13.37
C PRO A 41 -13.14 7.30 11.97
N ALA A 42 -11.86 7.69 11.93
CA ALA A 42 -11.10 7.79 10.69
C ALA A 42 -11.01 6.43 9.99
N ILE A 43 -11.05 6.44 8.65
CA ILE A 43 -10.82 5.27 7.82
C ILE A 43 -9.48 5.46 7.13
N VAL A 44 -8.54 4.57 7.42
CA VAL A 44 -7.23 4.61 6.79
C VAL A 44 -7.34 4.25 5.31
N GLY A 45 -6.82 5.12 4.46
CA GLY A 45 -6.66 4.86 3.03
C GLY A 45 -5.34 4.16 2.69
N LEU A 46 -5.15 3.87 1.40
CA LEU A 46 -3.94 3.21 0.91
C LEU A 46 -2.66 3.99 1.26
N ASN A 47 -2.71 5.32 1.27
CA ASN A 47 -1.55 6.13 1.65
C ASN A 47 -1.09 5.84 3.10
N GLY A 48 -2.05 5.74 4.03
CA GLY A 48 -1.75 5.38 5.42
C GLY A 48 -1.29 3.92 5.57
N TYR A 49 -1.80 3.01 4.75
CA TYR A 49 -1.29 1.63 4.68
C TYR A 49 0.18 1.58 4.24
N ILE A 50 0.54 2.31 3.18
CA ILE A 50 1.93 2.39 2.67
C ILE A 50 2.88 2.89 3.76
N ALA A 51 2.47 3.91 4.52
CA ALA A 51 3.28 4.42 5.63
C ALA A 51 3.57 3.33 6.69
N VAL A 52 2.59 2.47 6.98
CA VAL A 52 2.78 1.34 7.91
C VAL A 52 3.67 0.25 7.30
N MET A 53 3.52 -0.08 6.02
CA MET A 53 4.40 -1.04 5.35
C MET A 53 5.85 -0.58 5.35
N ASN A 54 6.11 0.71 5.17
CA ASN A 54 7.45 1.27 5.26
C ASN A 54 8.04 1.12 6.69
N LYS A 55 7.23 1.31 7.74
CA LYS A 55 7.66 1.08 9.14
C LYS A 55 7.93 -0.40 9.41
N MET A 56 7.09 -1.29 8.89
CA MET A 56 7.24 -2.74 9.05
C MET A 56 8.49 -3.27 8.34
N LYS A 57 8.75 -2.80 7.10
CA LYS A 57 9.99 -3.09 6.36
C LYS A 57 11.22 -2.68 7.16
N ARG A 58 11.24 -1.46 7.69
CA ARG A 58 12.38 -0.97 8.51
C ARG A 58 12.58 -1.78 9.78
N GLY A 59 11.50 -2.24 10.42
CA GLY A 59 11.62 -3.10 11.60
C GLY A 59 12.24 -4.45 11.25
N SER A 60 11.82 -5.05 10.14
CA SER A 60 12.42 -6.29 9.61
C SER A 60 13.89 -6.11 9.20
N GLU A 61 14.27 -4.95 8.64
CA GLU A 61 15.69 -4.61 8.37
C GLU A 61 16.55 -4.57 9.63
N GLN A 62 15.95 -4.17 10.75
CA GLN A 62 16.59 -4.06 12.06
C GLN A 62 16.57 -5.37 12.85
N ASP A 63 16.25 -6.49 12.20
CA ASP A 63 16.16 -7.82 12.80
C ASP A 63 15.04 -8.02 13.83
N ASP A 64 13.94 -7.24 13.74
CA ASP A 64 12.80 -7.42 14.64
C ASP A 64 11.94 -8.63 14.23
N PRO A 65 11.87 -9.70 15.06
CA PRO A 65 11.12 -10.90 14.72
C PRO A 65 9.61 -10.67 14.70
N TYR A 66 9.06 -9.70 15.45
CA TYR A 66 7.64 -9.34 15.35
C TYR A 66 7.33 -8.63 14.04
N SER A 67 8.26 -7.83 13.54
CA SER A 67 8.12 -7.19 12.22
C SER A 67 8.07 -8.24 11.11
N ASP A 68 8.94 -9.25 11.14
CA ASP A 68 8.90 -10.39 10.22
C ASP A 68 7.57 -11.16 10.33
N TRP A 69 7.08 -11.39 11.54
CA TRP A 69 5.79 -12.04 11.76
C TRP A 69 4.63 -11.27 11.15
N TRP A 70 4.60 -9.96 11.32
CA TRP A 70 3.58 -9.10 10.73
C TRP A 70 3.67 -9.06 9.20
N MET A 71 4.87 -9.08 8.62
CA MET A 71 5.03 -9.15 7.16
C MET A 71 4.39 -10.42 6.58
N LEU A 72 4.55 -11.57 7.25
CA LEU A 72 3.90 -12.83 6.86
C LEU A 72 2.37 -12.72 6.90
N ARG A 73 1.82 -12.18 8.00
CA ARG A 73 0.36 -11.99 8.14
C ARG A 73 -0.22 -11.06 7.07
N ILE A 74 0.53 -10.02 6.69
CA ILE A 74 0.13 -9.10 5.63
C ILE A 74 0.23 -9.75 4.25
N GLU A 75 1.27 -10.55 4.00
CA GLU A 75 1.41 -11.33 2.77
C GLU A 75 0.20 -12.27 2.59
N ASP A 76 -0.18 -13.01 3.64
CA ASP A 76 -1.37 -13.88 3.60
C ASP A 76 -2.66 -13.08 3.35
N LYS A 77 -2.82 -11.92 4.02
CA LYS A 77 -4.01 -11.08 3.85
C LYS A 77 -4.06 -10.46 2.45
N LEU A 78 -2.93 -10.10 1.86
CA LEU A 78 -2.84 -9.62 0.48
C LEU A 78 -3.32 -10.70 -0.50
N GLU A 79 -2.89 -11.95 -0.33
CA GLU A 79 -3.32 -13.05 -1.20
C GLU A 79 -4.83 -13.32 -1.07
N GLN A 80 -5.37 -13.30 0.16
CA GLN A 80 -6.82 -13.38 0.38
C GLN A 80 -7.59 -12.23 -0.29
N THR A 81 -7.06 -11.01 -0.18
CA THR A 81 -7.65 -9.79 -0.76
C THR A 81 -7.65 -9.87 -2.29
N LYS A 82 -6.55 -10.37 -2.87
CA LYS A 82 -6.40 -10.61 -4.31
C LYS A 82 -7.41 -11.64 -4.80
N ALA A 83 -7.50 -12.80 -4.15
CA ALA A 83 -8.44 -13.85 -4.53
C ALA A 83 -9.90 -13.37 -4.50
N ALA A 84 -10.28 -12.60 -3.47
CA ALA A 84 -11.61 -12.03 -3.36
C ALA A 84 -11.91 -11.00 -4.48
N LEU A 85 -10.97 -10.12 -4.80
CA LEU A 85 -11.14 -9.17 -5.92
C LEU A 85 -11.18 -9.90 -7.29
N GLN A 86 -10.43 -10.98 -7.45
CA GLN A 86 -10.48 -11.81 -8.67
C GLN A 86 -11.85 -12.49 -8.82
N SER A 87 -12.41 -13.05 -7.75
CA SER A 87 -13.77 -13.60 -7.77
C SER A 87 -14.82 -12.54 -8.11
N LEU A 88 -14.71 -11.36 -7.51
CA LEU A 88 -15.61 -10.24 -7.85
C LEU A 88 -15.47 -9.81 -9.31
N ARG A 89 -14.24 -9.74 -9.84
CA ARG A 89 -13.99 -9.45 -11.25
C ARG A 89 -14.69 -10.45 -12.16
N GLN A 90 -14.59 -11.75 -11.87
CA GLN A 90 -15.24 -12.80 -12.67
C GLN A 90 -16.77 -12.64 -12.66
N GLN A 91 -17.37 -12.29 -11.52
CA GLN A 91 -18.81 -12.02 -11.44
C GLN A 91 -19.22 -10.81 -12.30
N VAL A 92 -18.42 -9.75 -12.29
CA VAL A 92 -18.65 -8.55 -13.11
C VAL A 92 -18.51 -8.85 -14.60
N GLU A 93 -17.48 -9.62 -14.98
CA GLU A 93 -17.27 -10.04 -16.37
C GLU A 93 -18.40 -10.96 -16.86
N GLN A 94 -18.92 -11.83 -16.00
CA GLN A 94 -20.09 -12.65 -16.30
C GLN A 94 -21.36 -11.81 -16.52
N ALA A 95 -21.56 -10.74 -15.74
CA ALA A 95 -22.68 -9.82 -15.97
C ALA A 95 -22.54 -9.05 -17.30
N LEU A 96 -21.31 -8.62 -17.63
CA LEU A 96 -21.00 -7.96 -18.90
C LEU A 96 -21.16 -8.88 -20.12
N ALA A 97 -21.06 -10.20 -19.95
CA ALA A 97 -21.33 -11.16 -21.03
C ALA A 97 -22.80 -11.20 -21.48
N GLY A 98 -23.73 -10.56 -20.74
CA GLY A 98 -25.14 -10.43 -21.12
C GLY A 98 -25.41 -9.42 -22.23
N VAL A 99 -24.39 -8.72 -22.73
CA VAL A 99 -24.53 -7.73 -23.81
C VAL A 99 -24.93 -8.43 -25.11
N PRO A 100 -25.99 -7.96 -25.81
CA PRO A 100 -26.36 -8.47 -27.12
C PRO A 100 -25.20 -8.36 -28.12
N ALA A 101 -24.99 -9.38 -28.96
CA ALA A 101 -23.91 -9.40 -29.94
C ALA A 101 -23.91 -8.23 -30.95
N ALA A 102 -25.05 -7.53 -31.09
CA ALA A 102 -25.16 -6.31 -31.90
C ALA A 102 -24.50 -5.08 -31.27
N LEU A 103 -24.12 -5.13 -29.98
CA LEU A 103 -23.49 -4.04 -29.25
C LEU A 103 -22.04 -4.39 -28.91
N SER A 104 -21.15 -3.40 -29.06
CA SER A 104 -19.76 -3.47 -28.61
C SER A 104 -19.55 -2.47 -27.48
N LEU A 105 -19.22 -2.95 -26.29
CA LEU A 105 -18.90 -2.09 -25.15
C LEU A 105 -17.39 -1.82 -25.10
N GLY A 106 -17.00 -0.56 -25.21
CA GLY A 106 -15.62 -0.11 -25.02
C GLY A 106 -15.25 0.06 -23.53
N GLU A 107 -14.02 0.49 -23.28
CA GLU A 107 -13.58 0.80 -21.91
C GLU A 107 -14.30 2.02 -21.34
N ASN A 108 -14.77 1.93 -20.09
CA ASN A 108 -15.39 3.05 -19.38
C ASN A 108 -14.32 3.88 -18.65
N LEU A 109 -13.62 4.73 -19.40
CA LEU A 109 -12.57 5.59 -18.87
C LEU A 109 -13.14 6.94 -18.42
N ASN A 110 -12.70 7.42 -17.26
CA ASN A 110 -12.92 8.82 -16.89
C ASN A 110 -12.13 9.74 -17.82
N VAL A 111 -12.80 10.77 -18.35
CA VAL A 111 -12.23 11.81 -19.23
C VAL A 111 -11.16 12.65 -18.52
N GLN A 112 -11.27 12.78 -17.20
CA GLN A 112 -10.31 13.49 -16.34
C GLN A 112 -9.91 12.61 -15.15
N PRO A 113 -9.08 11.56 -15.37
CA PRO A 113 -8.67 10.68 -14.30
C PRO A 113 -7.67 11.37 -13.38
N VAL A 114 -7.66 10.98 -12.11
CA VAL A 114 -6.73 11.52 -11.12
C VAL A 114 -5.40 10.78 -11.24
N LYS A 115 -4.29 11.52 -11.39
CA LYS A 115 -2.93 10.97 -11.36
C LYS A 115 -2.30 11.25 -10.01
N LEU A 116 -1.90 10.18 -9.33
CA LEU A 116 -1.37 10.23 -7.96
C LEU A 116 0.10 9.78 -7.98
N PRO A 117 1.05 10.60 -7.49
CA PRO A 117 2.44 10.19 -7.39
C PRO A 117 2.60 9.06 -6.35
N LEU A 118 3.44 8.07 -6.66
CA LEU A 118 3.69 6.93 -5.79
C LEU A 118 5.06 7.03 -5.13
N PHE A 119 5.07 7.06 -3.79
CA PHE A 119 6.27 7.01 -2.97
C PHE A 119 6.23 5.76 -2.08
N VAL A 120 6.47 4.60 -2.67
CA VAL A 120 6.38 3.30 -1.99
C VAL A 120 7.77 2.68 -1.90
N ASN A 121 8.21 2.36 -0.68
CA ASN A 121 9.54 1.79 -0.43
C ASN A 121 9.49 0.31 -0.02
N ALA A 122 8.28 -0.22 0.23
CA ALA A 122 8.04 -1.59 0.62
C ALA A 122 7.23 -2.33 -0.45
N GLN A 123 7.68 -3.51 -0.85
CA GLN A 123 7.07 -4.34 -1.88
C GLN A 123 5.62 -4.73 -1.51
N LEU A 124 5.35 -5.03 -0.24
CA LEU A 124 3.98 -5.27 0.25
C LEU A 124 3.08 -4.03 0.10
N GLY A 125 3.66 -2.82 0.14
CA GLY A 125 2.96 -1.59 -0.20
C GLY A 125 2.55 -1.54 -1.67
N PHE A 126 3.45 -1.93 -2.58
CA PHE A 126 3.16 -2.00 -4.02
C PHE A 126 2.11 -3.05 -4.35
N ALA A 127 2.12 -4.20 -3.68
CA ALA A 127 1.08 -5.21 -3.85
C ALA A 127 -0.32 -4.62 -3.59
N ALA A 128 -0.50 -3.81 -2.56
CA ALA A 128 -1.77 -3.13 -2.29
C ALA A 128 -2.11 -2.03 -3.32
N VAL A 129 -1.11 -1.39 -3.93
CA VAL A 129 -1.33 -0.46 -5.07
C VAL A 129 -1.93 -1.21 -6.26
N TYR A 130 -1.41 -2.39 -6.59
CA TYR A 130 -1.97 -3.22 -7.66
C TYR A 130 -3.42 -3.62 -7.38
N LEU A 131 -3.73 -4.01 -6.13
CA LEU A 131 -5.10 -4.36 -5.75
C LEU A 131 -6.06 -3.17 -5.82
N LEU A 132 -5.60 -1.95 -5.53
CA LEU A 132 -6.43 -0.75 -5.71
C LEU A 132 -6.67 -0.46 -7.20
N ALA A 133 -5.66 -0.62 -8.06
CA ALA A 133 -5.82 -0.48 -9.51
C ALA A 133 -6.81 -1.53 -10.06
N ASP A 134 -6.72 -2.77 -9.59
CA ASP A 134 -7.66 -3.84 -9.94
C ASP A 134 -9.09 -3.52 -9.50
N TYR A 135 -9.27 -2.95 -8.32
CA TYR A 135 -10.56 -2.48 -7.85
C TYR A 135 -11.11 -1.30 -8.68
N ASP A 136 -10.25 -0.36 -9.09
CA ASP A 136 -10.66 0.74 -9.97
C ASP A 136 -11.19 0.20 -11.31
N ASP A 137 -10.53 -0.80 -11.89
CA ASP A 137 -11.01 -1.46 -13.11
C ASP A 137 -12.37 -2.15 -12.91
N ILE A 138 -12.52 -2.91 -11.82
CA ILE A 138 -13.80 -3.55 -11.45
C ILE A 138 -14.90 -2.50 -11.30
N ALA A 139 -14.62 -1.38 -10.64
CA ALA A 139 -15.59 -0.32 -10.43
C ALA A 139 -16.05 0.33 -11.75
N ARG A 140 -15.14 0.54 -12.72
CA ARG A 140 -15.50 1.04 -14.06
C ARG A 140 -16.44 0.08 -14.79
N LYS A 141 -16.10 -1.21 -14.78
CA LYS A 141 -16.91 -2.28 -15.40
C LYS A 141 -18.30 -2.39 -14.76
N LEU A 142 -18.37 -2.25 -13.44
CA LEU A 142 -19.62 -2.21 -12.68
C LEU A 142 -20.51 -1.02 -13.07
N ILE A 143 -19.94 0.18 -13.12
CA ILE A 143 -20.66 1.40 -13.51
C ILE A 143 -21.17 1.27 -14.95
N LEU A 144 -20.35 0.72 -15.85
CA LEU A 144 -20.74 0.44 -17.23
C LEU A 144 -21.90 -0.55 -17.29
N ALA A 145 -21.80 -1.70 -16.61
CA ALA A 145 -22.85 -2.72 -16.58
C ALA A 145 -24.19 -2.17 -16.06
N HIS A 146 -24.14 -1.28 -15.08
CA HIS A 146 -25.35 -0.60 -14.58
C HIS A 146 -25.92 0.37 -15.61
N HIS A 147 -25.06 1.20 -16.23
CA HIS A 147 -25.48 2.15 -17.26
C HIS A 147 -26.08 1.47 -18.49
N THR A 148 -25.65 0.24 -18.80
CA THR A 148 -26.18 -0.57 -19.91
C THR A 148 -27.31 -1.51 -19.50
N ALA A 149 -27.90 -1.31 -18.33
CA ALA A 149 -29.05 -2.07 -17.80
C ALA A 149 -28.81 -3.59 -17.66
N LEU A 150 -27.56 -4.03 -17.49
CA LEU A 150 -27.22 -5.44 -17.22
C LEU A 150 -27.36 -5.79 -15.74
N ILE A 151 -27.22 -4.80 -14.86
CA ILE A 151 -27.39 -4.94 -13.42
C ILE A 151 -28.23 -3.79 -12.85
N ASP A 152 -28.95 -4.09 -11.77
CA ASP A 152 -29.73 -3.11 -11.05
C ASP A 152 -28.86 -2.27 -10.09
N ARG A 153 -29.48 -1.23 -9.52
CA ARG A 153 -28.79 -0.32 -8.60
C ARG A 153 -28.32 -1.04 -7.32
N SER A 154 -29.11 -1.99 -6.82
CA SER A 154 -28.78 -2.71 -5.58
C SER A 154 -27.55 -3.60 -5.76
N THR A 155 -27.43 -4.29 -6.91
CA THR A 155 -26.27 -5.10 -7.26
C THR A 155 -25.01 -4.24 -7.43
N LEU A 156 -25.12 -3.09 -8.11
CA LEU A 156 -24.01 -2.14 -8.25
C LEU A 156 -23.47 -1.73 -6.88
N GLU A 157 -24.34 -1.28 -5.97
CA GLU A 157 -23.92 -0.82 -4.64
C GLU A 157 -23.32 -1.94 -3.80
N ARG A 158 -23.93 -3.13 -3.82
CA ARG A 158 -23.42 -4.30 -3.11
C ARG A 158 -22.01 -4.67 -3.58
N TRP A 159 -21.79 -4.85 -4.88
CA TRP A 159 -20.51 -5.28 -5.42
C TRP A 159 -19.40 -4.23 -5.28
N LEU A 160 -19.72 -2.93 -5.43
CA LEU A 160 -18.79 -1.85 -5.09
C LEU A 160 -18.38 -1.88 -3.60
N ASN A 161 -19.35 -2.10 -2.71
CA ASN A 161 -19.09 -2.18 -1.27
C ASN A 161 -18.28 -3.42 -0.90
N GLU A 162 -18.52 -4.57 -1.52
CA GLU A 162 -17.75 -5.81 -1.32
C GLU A 162 -16.27 -5.59 -1.68
N GLY A 163 -15.97 -5.09 -2.88
CA GLY A 163 -14.59 -4.83 -3.28
C GLY A 163 -13.90 -3.80 -2.38
N ALA A 164 -14.60 -2.73 -2.01
CA ALA A 164 -14.06 -1.71 -1.12
C ALA A 164 -13.86 -2.23 0.33
N HIS A 165 -14.73 -3.13 0.80
CA HIS A 165 -14.64 -3.74 2.11
C HIS A 165 -13.38 -4.60 2.23
N VAL A 166 -13.11 -5.43 1.23
CA VAL A 166 -11.94 -6.32 1.21
C VAL A 166 -10.62 -5.53 1.30
N LEU A 167 -10.50 -4.43 0.55
CA LEU A 167 -9.34 -3.51 0.63
C LEU A 167 -9.24 -2.83 2.01
N ARG A 168 -10.35 -2.32 2.55
CA ARG A 168 -10.34 -1.68 3.88
C ARG A 168 -10.01 -2.67 5.00
N SER A 169 -10.43 -3.93 4.86
CA SER A 169 -10.09 -5.01 5.80
C SER A 169 -8.57 -5.26 5.83
N LEU A 170 -7.91 -5.29 4.67
CA LEU A 170 -6.46 -5.35 4.57
C LEU A 170 -5.79 -4.15 5.27
N PHE A 171 -6.26 -2.93 5.01
CA PHE A 171 -5.67 -1.73 5.58
C PHE A 171 -5.83 -1.69 7.11
N SER A 172 -7.00 -2.07 7.60
CA SER A 172 -7.30 -2.16 9.04
C SER A 172 -6.39 -3.17 9.74
N LEU A 173 -6.13 -4.34 9.14
CA LEU A 173 -5.20 -5.32 9.71
C LEU A 173 -3.80 -4.72 9.89
N ALA A 174 -3.29 -4.03 8.87
CA ALA A 174 -1.97 -3.41 8.96
C ALA A 174 -1.87 -2.38 10.09
N GLN A 175 -2.93 -1.62 10.38
CA GLN A 175 -2.93 -0.61 11.45
C GLN A 175 -2.73 -1.19 12.85
N GLN A 176 -2.87 -2.51 13.03
CA GLN A 176 -2.59 -3.18 14.29
C GLN A 176 -1.09 -3.41 14.52
N TYR A 177 -0.25 -3.29 13.49
CA TYR A 177 1.20 -3.43 13.61
C TYR A 177 1.80 -2.42 14.58
N ARG A 178 2.69 -2.91 15.45
CA ARG A 178 3.50 -2.10 16.36
C ARG A 178 4.91 -2.64 16.32
N TYR A 179 5.87 -1.74 16.16
CA TYR A 179 7.30 -2.08 16.19
C TYR A 179 7.68 -2.51 17.61
N SER A 180 8.39 -3.63 17.74
CA SER A 180 8.77 -4.15 19.06
C SER A 180 10.06 -3.50 19.59
N GLY A 181 10.99 -3.17 18.69
CA GLY A 181 12.31 -2.66 19.02
C GLY A 181 13.29 -3.73 19.53
N THR A 182 12.89 -5.01 19.55
CA THR A 182 13.79 -6.12 19.89
C THR A 182 14.43 -6.72 18.65
N THR A 183 15.55 -7.39 18.86
CA THR A 183 16.32 -8.15 17.86
C THR A 183 16.34 -9.62 18.23
N ARG A 184 16.69 -10.51 17.31
CA ARG A 184 16.80 -11.95 17.61
C ARG A 184 17.85 -12.27 18.68
N ASP A 185 18.92 -11.48 18.72
CA ASP A 185 19.96 -11.56 19.75
C ASP A 185 19.40 -11.28 21.16
N ASP A 186 18.42 -10.39 21.30
CA ASP A 186 17.76 -10.13 22.59
C ASP A 186 17.06 -11.37 23.14
N PHE A 187 16.42 -12.16 22.27
CA PHE A 187 15.75 -13.41 22.63
C PHE A 187 16.75 -14.53 22.90
N ALA A 188 17.83 -14.62 22.11
CA ALA A 188 18.92 -15.56 22.38
C ALA A 188 19.58 -15.29 23.75
N ALA A 189 19.78 -14.02 24.09
CA ALA A 189 20.31 -13.58 25.38
C ALA A 189 19.29 -13.60 26.53
N LYS A 190 18.00 -13.83 26.25
CA LYS A 190 16.89 -13.81 27.21
C LYS A 190 16.86 -12.55 28.07
N ASN A 191 17.14 -11.40 27.46
CA ASN A 191 17.30 -10.15 28.19
C ASN A 191 15.95 -9.52 28.59
N ALA A 192 16.02 -8.37 29.29
CA ALA A 192 14.82 -7.67 29.76
C ALA A 192 13.92 -7.17 28.60
N ALA A 193 14.51 -6.76 27.47
CA ALA A 193 13.77 -6.29 26.31
C ALA A 193 12.94 -7.42 25.67
N ALA A 194 13.53 -8.62 25.52
CA ALA A 194 12.84 -9.80 25.03
C ALA A 194 11.67 -10.20 25.94
N ARG A 195 11.84 -10.18 27.27
CA ARG A 195 10.76 -10.47 28.23
C ARG A 195 9.62 -9.46 28.12
N ALA A 196 9.93 -8.17 28.09
CA ALA A 196 8.93 -7.11 27.95
C ALA A 196 8.16 -7.21 26.61
N ALA A 197 8.84 -7.60 25.53
CA ALA A 197 8.20 -7.81 24.23
C ALA A 197 7.25 -9.01 24.25
N LEU A 198 7.63 -10.13 24.89
CA LEU A 198 6.76 -11.29 25.06
C LEU A 198 5.48 -10.95 25.86
N GLU A 199 5.61 -10.20 26.95
CA GLU A 199 4.45 -9.74 27.74
C GLU A 199 3.51 -8.85 26.93
N LYS A 200 4.06 -8.01 26.05
CA LYS A 200 3.29 -7.02 25.29
C LYS A 200 2.68 -7.57 24.00
N PHE A 201 3.40 -8.42 23.28
CA PHE A 201 3.05 -8.85 21.93
C PHE A 201 2.72 -10.35 21.83
N GLY A 202 2.98 -11.11 22.90
CA GLY A 202 2.78 -12.55 22.94
C GLY A 202 3.93 -13.34 22.31
N GLU A 203 3.80 -14.66 22.34
CA GLU A 203 4.79 -15.58 21.80
C GLU A 203 4.80 -15.60 20.27
N LEU A 204 5.98 -15.86 19.70
CA LEU A 204 6.18 -16.01 18.26
C LEU A 204 6.41 -17.48 17.90
N PRO A 205 5.99 -17.93 16.70
CA PRO A 205 6.43 -19.20 16.14
C PRO A 205 7.96 -19.30 16.12
N LEU A 206 8.50 -20.47 16.46
CA LEU A 206 9.95 -20.66 16.61
C LEU A 206 10.70 -20.41 15.29
N ASP A 207 10.15 -20.87 14.17
CA ASP A 207 10.68 -20.65 12.82
C ASP A 207 10.82 -19.14 12.49
N VAL A 208 9.85 -18.34 12.94
CA VAL A 208 9.85 -16.89 12.79
C VAL A 208 10.79 -16.23 13.80
N LEU A 209 11.00 -16.79 14.99
CA LEU A 209 11.93 -16.29 16.03
C LEU A 209 13.41 -16.64 15.73
N GLU A 210 13.66 -17.71 14.97
CA GLU A 210 14.98 -18.08 14.47
C GLU A 210 15.31 -17.41 13.13
N GLY A 211 14.30 -16.86 12.45
CA GLY A 211 14.47 -16.17 11.16
C GLY A 211 14.57 -17.13 9.98
N THR A 212 14.28 -18.42 10.18
CA THR A 212 14.21 -19.42 9.11
C THR A 212 12.99 -19.20 8.22
N ARG A 213 11.90 -18.67 8.80
CA ARG A 213 10.71 -18.25 8.06
C ARG A 213 10.53 -16.74 8.14
N ARG A 214 10.62 -16.10 6.97
CA ARG A 214 10.38 -14.66 6.76
C ARG A 214 9.53 -14.48 5.50
N SER A 215 8.89 -13.32 5.36
CA SER A 215 8.19 -12.98 4.11
C SER A 215 9.16 -13.06 2.92
N ARG A 216 8.67 -13.44 1.75
CA ARG A 216 9.49 -13.42 0.52
C ARG A 216 9.97 -12.02 0.15
N PHE A 217 9.33 -11.00 0.72
CA PHE A 217 9.64 -9.59 0.55
C PHE A 217 10.39 -9.00 1.75
N ALA A 218 10.76 -9.83 2.74
CA ALA A 218 11.53 -9.39 3.88
C ALA A 218 12.92 -8.91 3.40
N PRO A 219 13.33 -7.70 3.79
CA PRO A 219 14.65 -7.18 3.45
C PRO A 219 15.76 -7.98 4.15
N LEU A 220 16.99 -7.82 3.65
CA LEU A 220 18.17 -8.36 4.33
C LEU A 220 18.33 -7.68 5.69
N VAL A 221 18.69 -8.48 6.68
CA VAL A 221 18.94 -7.99 8.04
C VAL A 221 20.27 -7.24 8.08
N VAL A 222 20.26 -6.01 8.59
CA VAL A 222 21.48 -5.22 8.79
C VAL A 222 22.13 -5.68 10.09
N ARG A 223 23.20 -6.48 9.98
CA ARG A 223 24.01 -6.82 11.16
C ARG A 223 24.83 -5.60 11.59
N ARG A 224 24.62 -5.15 12.83
CA ARG A 224 25.30 -3.98 13.46
C ARG A 224 26.85 -4.06 13.54
N GLY A 225 27.47 -5.13 13.02
CA GLY A 225 28.92 -5.32 12.94
C GLY A 225 29.53 -5.18 11.53
N GLN A 226 28.72 -4.91 10.50
CA GLN A 226 29.21 -4.51 9.18
C GLN A 226 28.78 -3.07 8.93
N GLN A 227 29.44 -2.12 9.60
CA GLN A 227 29.54 -0.77 9.07
C GLN A 227 30.22 -0.86 7.70
N GLN A 228 29.43 -0.92 6.63
CA GLN A 228 29.86 -0.27 5.41
C GLN A 228 30.02 1.20 5.79
N THR A 229 31.26 1.67 5.79
CA THR A 229 31.63 3.07 5.83
C THR A 229 30.99 3.78 4.62
N VAL A 230 29.75 4.23 4.80
CA VAL A 230 29.17 5.28 3.97
C VAL A 230 29.41 6.56 4.76
N PRO A 231 30.18 7.53 4.24
CA PRO A 231 30.35 8.81 4.90
C PRO A 231 28.99 9.47 5.12
N ASP A 232 28.82 9.98 6.32
CA ASP A 232 27.69 10.77 6.78
C ASP A 232 27.69 12.12 6.05
N ASP A 233 26.97 12.22 4.93
CA ASP A 233 26.71 13.49 4.25
C ASP A 233 25.31 13.48 3.59
N ALA A 234 24.29 13.44 4.45
CA ALA A 234 22.91 13.72 4.04
C ALA A 234 22.07 14.40 5.14
N ALA A 235 22.73 15.12 6.06
CA ALA A 235 22.06 16.06 6.94
C ALA A 235 21.96 17.43 6.26
N ALA A 236 21.00 17.59 5.34
CA ALA A 236 20.26 18.82 5.04
C ALA A 236 19.61 18.74 3.65
N ALA A 237 18.29 18.58 3.61
CA ALA A 237 17.50 19.09 2.49
C ALA A 237 16.32 19.86 3.10
N PRO A 238 16.07 21.11 2.66
CA PRO A 238 15.08 21.99 3.28
C PRO A 238 13.65 21.54 2.94
N GLU A 239 12.73 21.86 3.84
CA GLU A 239 11.28 21.66 3.72
C GLU A 239 10.74 22.38 2.47
N PRO A 240 9.71 21.84 1.79
CA PRO A 240 9.07 22.55 0.69
C PRO A 240 8.25 23.73 1.22
N GLU A 241 8.63 24.94 0.82
CA GLU A 241 7.81 26.15 0.95
C GLU A 241 6.40 25.92 0.41
N THR A 242 5.41 26.23 1.24
CA THR A 242 4.01 26.39 0.90
C THR A 242 3.84 27.42 -0.22
N ALA A 243 3.44 26.96 -1.40
CA ALA A 243 2.97 27.83 -2.46
C ALA A 243 1.67 28.51 -2.02
N ALA A 244 1.74 29.84 -1.92
CA ALA A 244 0.64 30.74 -1.61
C ALA A 244 -0.49 30.61 -2.65
N ALA A 245 -1.72 30.67 -2.15
CA ALA A 245 -2.94 30.81 -2.96
C ALA A 245 -2.93 32.17 -3.71
N PRO A 246 -3.45 32.25 -4.95
CA PRO A 246 -3.65 33.53 -5.61
C PRO A 246 -4.80 34.31 -4.94
N PRO A 247 -4.76 35.65 -4.94
CA PRO A 247 -5.73 36.48 -4.23
C PRO A 247 -7.11 36.46 -4.92
N ALA A 248 -8.13 36.64 -4.08
CA ALA A 248 -9.50 36.89 -4.48
C ALA A 248 -9.59 38.18 -5.30
N VAL A 249 -10.20 38.09 -6.48
CA VAL A 249 -10.74 39.25 -7.20
C VAL A 249 -12.12 39.54 -6.61
N ASP A 250 -12.20 40.71 -5.99
CA ASP A 250 -13.42 41.40 -5.58
C ASP A 250 -13.99 42.08 -6.83
N GLU A 251 -15.05 41.50 -7.41
CA GLU A 251 -15.93 42.20 -8.33
C GLU A 251 -17.28 42.39 -7.63
N GLY A 252 -17.38 43.52 -6.94
CA GLY A 252 -18.65 44.10 -6.57
C GLY A 252 -19.39 44.63 -7.81
N GLU A 253 -20.67 44.24 -7.88
CA GLU A 253 -21.79 45.03 -8.40
C GLU A 253 -21.84 45.28 -9.92
N LEU A 254 -22.86 44.71 -10.58
CA LEU A 254 -23.96 45.46 -11.21
C LEU A 254 -24.94 44.51 -11.93
N ALA A 255 -26.21 44.59 -11.49
CA ALA A 255 -27.49 44.21 -12.15
C ALA A 255 -27.73 42.75 -12.58
#